data_AF-G8BRF2-F1
#
_entry.id   AF-G8BRF2-F1
#
_cell.length_a   1.000
_cell.length_b   1.000
_cell.length_c   1.000
_cell.angle_alpha   90.00
_cell.angle_beta   90.00
_cell.angle_gamma   90.00
#
_symmetry.space_group_name_H-M   'P 1'
#
loop_
_entity.id
_entity.type
_entity.pdbx_description
1 polymer ?
#
loop_
_entity_poly.entity_id
_entity_poly.type
_entity_poly.pdbx_seq_one_letter_code
_entity_poly.pdbx_strand_id
1 'polypeptide(L)'
;MDIITLVSKDNVEFEVPKEVIIISQTLKAMVDSPFIENSGKITLTNFDSPVLAVIVDYLNYNFKYKDEDPTKVDIPEFEIPTELSLELLLAADYLNI
;
A
#
# COMPACT_ATOMS: atom_id res chain seq x y z
N MET A 1 6.79 -15.60 6.12
CA MET A 1 6.06 -14.40 5.67
C MET A 1 6.87 -13.21 6.11
N ASP A 2 7.52 -12.55 5.17
CA ASP A 2 8.21 -11.29 5.42
C ASP A 2 7.16 -10.18 5.55
N ILE A 3 7.19 -9.46 6.66
CA ILE A 3 6.32 -8.31 6.93
C ILE A 3 7.18 -7.06 6.78
N ILE A 4 6.66 -6.07 6.06
CA ILE A 4 7.28 -4.77 5.88
C ILE A 4 6.43 -3.74 6.61
N THR A 5 7.08 -2.87 7.38
CA THR A 5 6.42 -1.77 8.09
C THR A 5 6.45 -0.52 7.22
N LEU A 6 5.30 -0.02 6.78
CA LEU A 6 5.18 1.30 6.17
C LEU A 6 4.98 2.34 7.28
N VAL A 7 5.75 3.42 7.25
CA VAL A 7 5.68 4.48 8.27
C VAL A 7 5.18 5.76 7.60
N SER A 8 4.08 6.31 8.10
CA SER A 8 3.52 7.58 7.61
C SER A 8 4.37 8.78 8.04
N LYS A 9 4.06 9.93 7.46
CA LYS A 9 4.63 11.24 7.86
C LYS A 9 4.44 11.54 9.35
N ASP A 10 3.33 11.12 9.96
CA ASP A 10 3.06 11.30 11.40
C ASP A 10 3.73 10.24 12.29
N ASN A 11 4.60 9.40 11.73
CA ASN A 11 5.25 8.27 12.42
C ASN A 11 4.27 7.16 12.85
N VAL A 12 3.16 6.99 12.12
CA VAL A 12 2.25 5.84 12.32
C VAL A 12 2.76 4.67 11.49
N GLU A 13 2.87 3.51 12.13
CA GLU A 13 3.41 2.29 11.54
C GLU A 13 2.27 1.36 11.07
N PHE A 14 2.38 0.86 9.84
CA PHE A 14 1.43 -0.07 9.21
C PHE A 14 2.19 -1.33 8.78
N GLU A 15 1.84 -2.46 9.35
CA GLU A 15 2.46 -3.75 9.03
C GLU A 15 1.73 -4.39 7.85
N VAL A 16 2.47 -4.65 6.76
CA VAL A 16 1.91 -5.20 5.53
C VAL A 16 2.76 -6.37 5.05
N PRO A 17 2.14 -7.49 4.61
CA PRO A 17 2.88 -8.60 4.04
C PRO A 17 3.68 -8.17 2.80
N LYS A 18 4.92 -8.63 2.67
CA LYS A 18 5.78 -8.33 1.51
C LYS A 18 5.11 -8.70 0.19
N GLU A 19 4.34 -9.79 0.18
CA GLU A 19 3.55 -10.26 -0.98
C GLU A 19 2.46 -9.27 -1.44
N VAL A 20 1.93 -8.46 -0.53
CA VAL A 20 1.01 -7.37 -0.83
C VAL A 20 1.79 -6.13 -1.30
N ILE A 21 2.91 -5.83 -0.63
CA ILE A 21 3.79 -4.69 -0.98
C ILE A 21 4.32 -4.77 -2.41
N ILE A 22 4.67 -5.97 -2.88
CA ILE A 22 5.23 -6.15 -4.24
C ILE A 22 4.24 -5.87 -5.38
N ILE A 23 2.95 -5.66 -5.08
CA ILE A 23 1.96 -5.17 -6.05
C ILE A 23 2.39 -3.79 -6.57
N SER A 24 2.84 -2.92 -5.66
CA SER A 24 3.40 -1.62 -6.02
C SER A 24 4.81 -1.81 -6.57
N GLN A 25 5.05 -1.37 -7.80
CA GLN A 25 6.39 -1.43 -8.38
C GLN A 25 7.38 -0.54 -7.62
N THR A 26 6.92 0.63 -7.17
CA THR A 26 7.73 1.56 -6.39
C THR A 26 8.12 0.96 -5.05
N LEU A 27 7.16 0.41 -4.28
CA LEU A 27 7.48 -0.22 -3.00
C LEU A 27 8.32 -1.48 -3.18
N LYS A 28 8.08 -2.26 -4.24
CA LYS A 28 8.93 -3.42 -4.60
C LYS A 28 10.37 -2.98 -4.79
N ALA A 29 10.62 -1.92 -5.55
CA ALA A 29 11.96 -1.38 -5.76
C ALA A 29 12.59 -0.84 -4.46
N MET A 30 11.79 -0.27 -3.56
CA MET A 30 12.25 0.16 -2.24
C MET A 30 12.64 -1.03 -1.37
N VAL A 31 11.82 -2.08 -1.32
CA VAL A 31 12.12 -3.30 -0.54
C VAL A 31 13.38 -4.01 -1.07
N ASP A 32 13.58 -4.01 -2.39
CA ASP A 32 14.77 -4.58 -3.05
C ASP A 32 16.01 -3.69 -2.92
N SER A 33 15.85 -2.46 -2.40
CA SER A 33 16.96 -1.55 -2.17
C SER A 33 17.78 -2.00 -0.95
N PRO A 34 19.13 -1.95 -1.03
CA PRO A 34 20.00 -2.38 0.07
C PRO A 34 19.83 -1.56 1.35
N PHE A 35 19.15 -0.41 1.29
CA PHE A 35 18.83 0.42 2.45
C PHE A 35 17.68 -0.16 3.30
N ILE A 36 16.73 -0.87 2.69
CA ILE A 36 15.54 -1.38 3.38
C ILE A 36 15.73 -2.83 3.84
N GLU A 37 16.56 -3.62 3.14
CA GLU A 37 16.86 -5.02 3.49
C GLU A 37 17.28 -5.23 4.95
N ASN A 38 17.91 -4.24 5.60
CA ASN A 38 18.33 -4.34 7.00
C ASN A 38 17.25 -3.95 8.03
N SER A 39 16.30 -3.10 7.66
CA SER A 39 15.33 -2.53 8.61
C SER A 39 13.93 -3.11 8.45
N GLY A 40 13.55 -3.56 7.24
CA GLY A 40 12.17 -3.99 6.95
C GLY A 40 11.14 -2.86 7.08
N LYS A 41 11.57 -1.60 7.12
CA LYS A 41 10.72 -0.42 7.30
C LYS A 41 10.88 0.56 6.15
N ILE A 42 9.77 1.06 5.61
CA ILE A 42 9.73 2.07 4.56
C ILE A 42 9.04 3.31 5.10
N THR A 43 9.78 4.41 5.22
CA THR A 43 9.20 5.69 5.67
C THR A 43 8.71 6.50 4.48
N LEU A 44 7.41 6.78 4.46
CA LEU A 44 6.72 7.57 3.46
C LEU A 44 6.40 8.95 4.04
N THR A 45 7.39 9.84 4.02
CA THR A 45 7.29 11.20 4.58
C THR A 45 6.32 12.12 3.84
N ASN A 46 5.78 11.68 2.70
CA ASN A 46 4.89 12.47 1.86
C ASN A 46 3.41 12.16 2.11
N PHE A 47 3.10 11.08 2.81
CA PHE A 47 1.73 10.65 3.06
C PHE A 47 1.42 10.68 4.55
N ASP A 48 0.38 11.44 4.90
CA ASP A 48 -0.15 11.44 6.26
C ASP A 48 -0.83 10.09 6.55
N SER A 49 -0.98 9.78 7.84
CA SER A 49 -1.50 8.50 8.31
C SER A 49 -2.84 8.05 7.71
N PRO A 50 -3.86 8.91 7.52
CA PRO A 50 -5.13 8.48 6.93
C PRO A 50 -5.00 8.10 5.45
N VAL A 51 -4.12 8.78 4.70
CA VAL A 51 -3.84 8.45 3.30
C VAL A 51 -3.15 7.09 3.21
N LEU A 52 -2.14 6.86 4.06
CA LEU A 52 -1.41 5.60 4.09
C LEU A 52 -2.31 4.42 4.51
N ALA A 53 -3.23 4.63 5.45
CA ALA A 53 -4.19 3.60 5.86
C ALA A 53 -5.05 3.11 4.68
N VAL A 54 -5.59 4.04 3.87
CA VAL A 54 -6.40 3.71 2.69
C VAL A 54 -5.57 3.01 1.61
N ILE A 55 -4.32 3.42 1.42
CA ILE A 55 -3.40 2.75 0.47
C ILE A 55 -3.14 1.30 0.91
N VAL A 56 -2.86 1.08 2.19
CA VAL A 56 -2.64 -0.26 2.73
C VAL A 56 -3.89 -1.12 2.56
N ASP A 57 -5.07 -0.56 2.82
CA ASP A 57 -6.34 -1.25 2.61
C ASP A 57 -6.53 -1.62 1.13
N TYR A 58 -6.27 -0.68 0.22
CA TYR A 58 -6.34 -0.91 -1.22
C TYR A 58 -5.35 -1.98 -1.70
N LEU A 59 -4.11 -1.98 -1.21
CA LEU A 59 -3.13 -3.00 -1.58
C LEU A 59 -3.59 -4.40 -1.13
N ASN A 60 -4.13 -4.52 0.08
CA ASN A 60 -4.70 -5.78 0.57
C ASN A 60 -5.92 -6.21 -0.23
N TYR A 61 -6.82 -5.27 -0.53
CA TYR A 61 -7.98 -5.49 -1.38
C TYR A 61 -7.54 -6.00 -2.76
N ASN A 62 -6.62 -5.30 -3.42
CA ASN A 62 -6.11 -5.70 -4.73
C ASN A 62 -5.41 -7.07 -4.66
N PHE A 63 -4.61 -7.34 -3.62
CA PHE A 63 -3.99 -8.65 -3.44
C PHE A 63 -5.00 -9.79 -3.28
N LYS A 64 -6.09 -9.52 -2.57
CA LYS A 64 -7.14 -10.51 -2.30
C LYS A 64 -7.97 -10.81 -3.55
N TYR A 65 -8.23 -9.80 -4.39
CA TYR A 65 -9.14 -9.91 -5.53
C TYR A 65 -8.45 -10.00 -6.91
N LYS A 66 -7.13 -9.78 -7.01
CA LYS A 66 -6.38 -9.80 -8.30
C LYS A 66 -6.52 -11.11 -9.10
N ASP A 67 -6.68 -12.24 -8.43
CA ASP A 67 -6.79 -13.57 -9.03
C ASP A 67 -8.23 -14.12 -8.98
N GLU A 68 -9.16 -13.37 -8.37
CA GLU A 68 -10.55 -13.79 -8.19
C GLU A 68 -11.35 -13.48 -9.46
N ASP A 69 -12.26 -14.41 -9.81
CA ASP A 69 -13.13 -14.23 -10.95
C ASP A 69 -14.39 -13.46 -10.51
N PRO A 70 -14.66 -12.25 -11.07
CA PRO A 70 -15.79 -11.41 -10.66
C PRO A 70 -17.16 -12.03 -10.99
N THR A 71 -17.21 -13.10 -11.79
CA THR A 71 -18.45 -13.86 -12.05
C THR A 71 -18.70 -14.94 -10.99
N LYS A 72 -17.69 -15.24 -10.15
CA LYS A 72 -17.74 -16.28 -9.11
C LYS A 72 -17.68 -15.72 -7.70
N VAL A 73 -17.15 -14.52 -7.53
CA VAL A 73 -16.91 -13.90 -6.23
C VAL A 73 -17.49 -12.50 -6.22
N ASP A 74 -18.26 -12.19 -5.19
CA ASP A 74 -18.77 -10.83 -4.95
C ASP A 74 -17.60 -9.96 -4.46
N ILE A 75 -17.12 -9.09 -5.34
CA ILE A 75 -16.03 -8.17 -5.05
C ILE A 75 -16.67 -6.89 -4.51
N PRO A 76 -16.44 -6.53 -3.23
CA PRO A 76 -17.04 -5.34 -2.64
C PRO A 76 -16.47 -4.07 -3.27
N GLU A 77 -17.28 -3.02 -3.39
CA GLU A 77 -16.80 -1.74 -3.87
C GLU A 77 -15.82 -1.12 -2.87
N PHE A 78 -14.67 -0.64 -3.36
CA PHE A 78 -13.70 0.07 -2.54
C PHE A 78 -14.08 1.55 -2.45
N GLU A 79 -14.66 1.95 -1.32
CA GLU A 79 -15.09 3.33 -1.09
C GLU A 79 -13.91 4.25 -0.75
N ILE A 80 -13.67 5.24 -1.60
CA ILE A 80 -12.61 6.23 -1.39
C ILE A 80 -13.22 7.51 -0.79
N PRO A 81 -12.76 7.97 0.38
CA PRO A 81 -13.22 9.23 0.95
C PRO A 81 -12.84 10.40 0.05
N THR A 82 -13.82 11.21 -0.34
CA THR A 82 -13.64 12.33 -1.27
C THR A 82 -12.62 13.35 -0.76
N GLU A 83 -12.52 13.53 0.56
CA GLU A 83 -11.57 14.44 1.19
C GLU A 83 -10.10 14.06 0.92
N LEU A 84 -9.79 12.76 0.82
CA LEU A 84 -8.44 12.24 0.57
C LEU A 84 -8.16 11.95 -0.90
N SER A 85 -9.16 12.13 -1.78
CA SER A 85 -9.08 11.72 -3.19
C SER A 85 -7.87 12.29 -3.94
N LEU A 86 -7.51 13.56 -3.70
CA LEU A 86 -6.37 14.21 -4.33
C LEU A 86 -5.03 13.63 -3.85
N GLU A 87 -4.90 13.43 -2.54
CA GLU A 87 -3.67 12.86 -1.95
C GLU A 87 -3.50 11.40 -2.36
N LEU A 88 -4.59 10.64 -2.39
CA LEU A 88 -4.61 9.25 -2.85
C LEU A 88 -4.26 9.15 -4.33
N LEU A 89 -4.72 10.08 -5.18
CA LEU A 89 -4.33 10.12 -6.59
C LEU A 89 -2.82 10.31 -6.75
N LEU A 90 -2.24 11.26 -6.03
CA LEU A 90 -0.79 11.49 -6.03
C LEU A 90 -0.02 10.28 -5.48
N ALA A 91 -0.57 9.64 -4.45
CA ALA A 91 0.02 8.44 -3.88
C ALA A 91 -0.06 7.25 -4.83
N ALA A 92 -1.17 7.04 -5.52
CA ALA A 92 -1.34 5.98 -6.50
C ALA A 92 -0.34 6.14 -7.66
N ASP A 93 -0.18 7.36 -8.18
CA ASP A 93 0.82 7.67 -9.21
C ASP A 93 2.25 7.40 -8.71
N TYR A 94 2.58 7.87 -7.51
CA TYR A 94 3.88 7.65 -6.88
C TYR A 94 4.19 6.16 -6.62
N LEU A 95 3.20 5.42 -6.11
CA LEU A 95 3.32 4.00 -5.78
C LEU A 95 3.15 3.11 -7.02
N ASN A 96 2.74 3.67 -8.16
CA ASN A 96 2.53 2.98 -9.42
C ASN A 96 1.53 1.81 -9.27
N ILE A 97 0.33 2.11 -8.79
CA ILE A 97 -0.77 1.17 -8.53
C ILE A 97 -2.11 1.66 -9.11
#